data_AF-A0AA37VK98-F1
#
_entry.id   AF-A0AA37VK98-F1
#
_cell.length_a   1.000
_cell.length_b   1.000
_cell.length_c   1.000
_cell.angle_alpha   90.00
_cell.angle_beta   90.00
_cell.angle_gamma   90.00
#
_symmetry.space_group_name_H-M   'P 1'
#
loop_
_entity.id
_entity.type
_entity.pdbx_description
1 polymer ?
#
loop_
_entity_poly.entity_id
_entity_poly.type
_entity_poly.pdbx_seq_one_letter_code
_entity_poly.pdbx_strand_id
1 'polypeptide(L)'
;MSKLEMLTPQNCAVALIDYQPAMYQGVQSHDRLGVFNNIQIVAKAAKLFKIPTVLTTVAKDSFSGPFMPEVTELFPSHDIVDRTAMNSWLDAGFRKQVAATGRKKFIIAGLWTEACVLFPTLDMLREGYEIYIPADACGDLSLEAHNRAMDRAVQAGAVPITSCQFAFELQQDWARAETYDGMMEILKAHSPYGIQIRFSKWALGEHASEGGTK
;
A
#
# COMPACT_ATOMS: atom_id res chain seq x y z
N MET A 1 -7.79 14.70 14.75
CA MET A 1 -8.11 14.55 13.31
C MET A 1 -9.15 13.46 13.17
N SER A 2 -9.99 13.52 12.13
CA SER A 2 -11.17 12.67 12.02
C SER A 2 -10.87 11.44 11.16
N LYS A 3 -11.00 10.24 11.74
CA LYS A 3 -11.08 8.96 11.00
C LYS A 3 -12.31 8.90 10.07
N LEU A 4 -13.18 9.92 10.18
CA LEU A 4 -14.28 10.32 9.31
C LEU A 4 -13.89 10.56 7.85
N GLU A 5 -12.72 11.17 7.69
CA GLU A 5 -12.33 11.81 6.44
C GLU A 5 -11.59 10.82 5.54
N MET A 6 -12.19 10.53 4.39
CA MET A 6 -11.62 9.63 3.37
C MET A 6 -10.21 10.06 2.93
N LEU A 7 -9.45 9.07 2.49
CA LEU A 7 -8.16 9.26 1.82
C LEU A 7 -8.40 9.94 0.47
N THR A 8 -7.61 10.97 0.18
CA THR A 8 -7.62 11.68 -1.09
C THR A 8 -6.18 11.86 -1.58
N PRO A 9 -5.96 12.04 -2.90
CA PRO A 9 -4.62 12.30 -3.41
C PRO A 9 -3.91 13.51 -2.77
N GLN A 10 -4.71 14.46 -2.23
CA GLN A 10 -4.23 15.70 -1.64
C GLN A 10 -3.97 15.60 -0.12
N ASN A 11 -4.46 14.57 0.58
CA ASN A 11 -4.29 14.49 2.04
C ASN A 11 -3.37 13.36 2.52
N CYS A 12 -3.03 12.41 1.63
CA CYS A 12 -2.23 11.25 2.00
C CYS A 12 -0.91 11.11 1.25
N ALA A 13 -0.01 10.31 1.83
CA ALA A 13 1.21 9.80 1.25
C ALA A 13 1.30 8.28 1.48
N VAL A 14 2.19 7.61 0.77
CA VAL A 14 2.40 6.16 0.83
C VAL A 14 3.84 5.87 1.27
N ALA A 15 4.02 4.91 2.17
CA ALA A 15 5.31 4.33 2.51
C ALA A 15 5.26 2.82 2.22
N LEU A 16 6.08 2.37 1.26
CA LEU A 16 6.21 0.96 0.90
C LEU A 16 7.53 0.42 1.43
N ILE A 17 7.44 -0.55 2.32
CA ILE A 17 8.52 -0.94 3.22
C ILE A 17 8.94 -2.38 2.94
N ASP A 18 10.17 -2.53 2.45
CA ASP A 18 10.94 -3.76 2.52
C ASP A 18 10.31 -4.96 1.76
N TYR A 19 9.65 -4.70 0.62
CA TYR A 19 9.21 -5.74 -0.32
C TYR A 19 10.42 -6.31 -1.09
N GLN A 20 11.20 -7.12 -0.38
CA GLN A 20 12.45 -7.70 -0.85
C GLN A 20 12.34 -9.24 -0.89
N PRO A 21 13.11 -9.93 -1.75
CA PRO A 21 13.02 -11.38 -1.94
C PRO A 21 13.04 -12.20 -0.65
N ALA A 22 13.99 -11.96 0.26
CA ALA A 22 14.09 -12.77 1.48
C ALA A 22 12.85 -12.60 2.38
N MET A 23 12.35 -11.37 2.49
CA MET A 23 11.20 -11.05 3.34
C MET A 23 9.91 -11.63 2.74
N TYR A 24 9.74 -11.48 1.42
CA TYR A 24 8.60 -12.05 0.70
C TYR A 24 8.55 -13.57 0.76
N GLN A 25 9.69 -14.25 0.64
CA GLN A 25 9.73 -15.71 0.76
C GLN A 25 9.34 -16.20 2.16
N GLY A 26 9.62 -15.42 3.20
CA GLY A 26 9.24 -15.74 4.58
C GLY A 26 7.74 -15.61 4.88
N VAL A 27 6.93 -14.98 4.02
CA VAL A 27 5.51 -14.76 4.28
C VAL A 27 4.74 -16.08 4.31
N GLN A 28 4.04 -16.32 5.42
CA GLN A 28 3.14 -17.46 5.66
C GLN A 28 1.77 -17.02 6.21
N SER A 29 1.58 -15.74 6.54
CA SER A 29 0.30 -15.22 7.02
C SER A 29 -0.79 -15.15 5.94
N HIS A 30 -0.39 -15.08 4.67
CA HIS A 30 -1.26 -14.91 3.51
C HIS A 30 -0.72 -15.72 2.31
N ASP A 31 -1.57 -15.93 1.31
CA ASP A 31 -1.08 -16.31 -0.02
C ASP A 31 -0.15 -15.23 -0.56
N ARG A 32 1.06 -15.64 -0.94
CA ARG A 32 2.12 -14.72 -1.36
C ARG A 32 1.76 -13.98 -2.64
N LEU A 33 1.10 -14.66 -3.60
CA LEU A 33 0.63 -14.01 -4.82
C LEU A 33 -0.44 -12.95 -4.52
N GLY A 34 -1.33 -13.23 -3.56
CA GLY A 34 -2.28 -12.26 -3.02
C GLY A 34 -1.58 -10.99 -2.52
N VAL A 35 -0.61 -11.14 -1.61
CA VAL A 35 0.18 -10.00 -1.08
C VAL A 35 0.87 -9.23 -2.21
N PHE A 36 1.47 -9.95 -3.16
CA PHE A 36 2.18 -9.38 -4.30
C PHE A 36 1.28 -8.60 -5.27
N ASN A 37 0.07 -9.08 -5.54
CA ASN A 37 -0.91 -8.35 -6.34
C ASN A 37 -1.42 -7.12 -5.58
N ASN A 38 -1.67 -7.27 -4.27
CA ASN A 38 -2.22 -6.21 -3.43
C ASN A 38 -1.24 -5.04 -3.24
N ILE A 39 0.07 -5.29 -3.12
CA ILE A 39 1.06 -4.20 -3.12
C ILE A 39 1.10 -3.46 -4.45
N GLN A 40 0.93 -4.16 -5.58
CA GLN A 40 0.87 -3.51 -6.88
C GLN A 40 -0.39 -2.65 -7.05
N ILE A 41 -1.52 -3.03 -6.45
CA ILE A 41 -2.71 -2.15 -6.40
C ILE A 41 -2.36 -0.84 -5.70
N VAL A 42 -1.75 -0.91 -4.51
CA VAL A 42 -1.36 0.28 -3.73
C VAL A 42 -0.36 1.15 -4.51
N ALA A 43 0.71 0.55 -5.03
CA ALA A 43 1.77 1.26 -5.74
C ALA A 43 1.29 1.90 -7.05
N LYS A 44 0.50 1.16 -7.86
CA LYS A 44 -0.04 1.69 -9.12
C LYS A 44 -1.11 2.75 -8.88
N ALA A 45 -1.95 2.60 -7.84
CA ALA A 45 -2.88 3.65 -7.43
C ALA A 45 -2.14 4.91 -6.99
N ALA A 46 -1.09 4.77 -6.16
CA ALA A 46 -0.27 5.90 -5.74
C ALA A 46 0.32 6.66 -6.94
N LYS A 47 0.83 5.93 -7.94
CA LYS A 47 1.33 6.51 -9.19
C LYS A 47 0.22 7.21 -10.00
N LEU A 48 -0.91 6.53 -10.22
CA LEU A 48 -2.04 7.05 -10.99
C LEU A 48 -2.55 8.39 -10.43
N PHE A 49 -2.69 8.46 -9.11
CA PHE A 49 -3.18 9.65 -8.40
C PHE A 49 -2.07 10.62 -8.00
N LYS A 50 -0.81 10.38 -8.40
CA LYS A 50 0.34 11.26 -8.12
C LYS A 50 0.56 11.49 -6.63
N ILE A 51 0.37 10.45 -5.82
CA ILE A 51 0.53 10.47 -4.37
C ILE A 51 2.03 10.38 -4.02
N PRO A 52 2.56 11.25 -3.14
CA PRO A 52 3.94 11.15 -2.67
C PRO A 52 4.21 9.77 -2.08
N THR A 53 5.26 9.11 -2.57
CA THR A 53 5.60 7.74 -2.20
C THR A 53 7.02 7.67 -1.66
N VAL A 54 7.21 6.98 -0.54
CA VAL A 54 8.49 6.71 0.10
C VAL A 54 8.76 5.21 0.02
N LEU A 55 9.94 4.83 -0.45
CA LEU A 55 10.34 3.43 -0.61
C LEU A 55 11.54 3.14 0.29
N THR A 56 11.54 1.97 0.92
CA THR A 56 12.66 1.56 1.76
C THR A 56 13.03 0.12 1.57
N THR A 57 14.30 -0.18 1.85
CA THR A 57 14.83 -1.54 1.97
C THR A 57 15.57 -1.70 3.28
N VAL A 58 15.68 -2.94 3.74
CA VAL A 58 16.55 -3.33 4.85
C VAL A 58 17.60 -4.33 4.37
N ALA A 59 18.88 -4.07 4.67
CA ALA A 59 20.00 -4.96 4.35
C ALA A 59 20.00 -5.44 2.88
N LYS A 60 19.74 -4.52 1.94
CA LYS A 60 19.55 -4.83 0.51
C LYS A 60 20.70 -5.63 -0.08
N ASP A 61 21.94 -5.21 0.19
CA ASP A 61 23.14 -5.79 -0.43
C ASP A 61 23.74 -6.96 0.36
N SER A 62 23.17 -7.32 1.53
CA SER A 62 23.75 -8.35 2.42
C SER A 62 22.82 -9.51 2.75
N PHE A 63 21.50 -9.30 2.84
CA PHE A 63 20.56 -10.35 3.25
C PHE A 63 19.26 -10.34 2.44
N SER A 64 18.57 -9.20 2.41
CA SER A 64 17.17 -9.18 1.98
C SER A 64 16.99 -9.14 0.46
N GLY A 65 17.97 -8.62 -0.27
CA GLY A 65 17.93 -8.42 -1.72
C GLY A 65 17.35 -7.07 -2.15
N PRO A 66 17.26 -6.77 -3.46
CA PRO A 66 16.68 -5.52 -3.95
C PRO A 66 15.17 -5.44 -3.67
N PHE A 67 14.62 -4.22 -3.67
CA PHE A 67 13.17 -4.05 -3.72
C PHE A 67 12.63 -4.65 -5.03
N MET A 68 11.45 -5.26 -4.98
CA MET A 68 10.80 -5.84 -6.16
C MET A 68 10.69 -4.86 -7.35
N PRO A 69 11.00 -5.31 -8.58
CA PRO A 69 10.96 -4.46 -9.77
C PRO A 69 9.57 -3.93 -10.10
N GLU A 70 8.50 -4.70 -9.82
CA GLU A 70 7.11 -4.34 -10.12
C GLU A 70 6.64 -3.06 -9.40
N VAL A 71 7.33 -2.67 -8.33
CA VAL A 71 7.12 -1.39 -7.64
C VAL A 71 8.16 -0.37 -8.06
N THR A 72 9.45 -0.72 -8.10
CA THR A 72 10.51 0.28 -8.36
C THR A 72 10.48 0.83 -9.80
N GLU A 73 10.06 0.04 -10.79
CA GLU A 73 9.85 0.50 -12.16
C GLU A 73 8.72 1.54 -12.28
N LEU A 74 7.81 1.59 -11.30
CA LEU A 74 6.79 2.63 -11.25
C LEU A 74 7.38 3.99 -10.86
N PHE A 75 8.51 3.98 -10.12
CA PHE A 75 9.17 5.12 -9.50
C PHE A 75 10.67 5.19 -9.83
N PRO A 76 11.08 5.22 -11.11
CA PRO A 76 12.47 5.00 -11.52
C PRO A 76 13.47 6.06 -11.02
N SER A 77 12.98 7.23 -10.60
CA SER A 77 13.78 8.35 -10.09
C SER A 77 13.71 8.51 -8.58
N HIS A 78 13.03 7.61 -7.85
CA HIS A 78 12.93 7.71 -6.39
C HIS A 78 14.20 7.19 -5.72
N ASP A 79 14.65 7.95 -4.73
CA ASP A 79 15.71 7.54 -3.81
C ASP A 79 15.13 6.52 -2.81
N ILE A 80 15.63 5.28 -2.86
CA ILE A 80 15.18 4.19 -1.98
C ILE A 80 16.07 4.19 -0.75
N VAL A 81 15.46 4.40 0.43
CA VAL A 81 16.20 4.42 1.70
C VAL A 81 16.58 2.99 2.08
N ASP A 82 17.85 2.62 1.88
CA ASP A 82 18.41 1.38 2.40
C ASP A 82 18.97 1.57 3.81
N ARG A 83 18.65 0.64 4.71
CA ARG A 83 19.01 0.71 6.13
C ARG A 83 19.32 -0.66 6.72
N THR A 84 19.83 -0.69 7.94
CA THR A 84 20.03 -1.92 8.71
C THR A 84 18.99 -2.14 9.80
N ALA A 85 18.33 -1.06 10.26
CA ALA A 85 17.30 -1.14 11.28
C ALA A 85 15.98 -1.69 10.72
N MET A 86 15.36 -2.64 11.41
CA MET A 86 13.99 -3.10 11.10
C MET A 86 12.97 -1.96 11.25
N ASN A 87 13.14 -1.10 12.26
CA ASN A 87 12.30 0.08 12.40
C ASN A 87 12.79 1.20 11.47
N SER A 88 12.03 1.46 10.41
CA SER A 88 12.26 2.54 9.44
C SER A 88 12.38 3.91 10.07
N TRP A 89 11.67 4.17 11.17
CA TRP A 89 11.63 5.48 11.81
C TRP A 89 12.95 5.88 12.46
N LEU A 90 13.82 4.90 12.77
CA LEU A 90 15.16 5.17 13.30
C LEU A 90 16.08 5.81 12.24
N ASP A 91 15.76 5.63 10.95
CA ASP A 91 16.54 6.19 9.87
C ASP A 91 16.20 7.67 9.61
N ALA A 92 17.22 8.52 9.53
CA ALA A 92 17.04 9.95 9.30
C ALA A 92 16.62 10.26 7.86
N GLY A 93 17.04 9.45 6.88
CA GLY A 93 16.63 9.54 5.49
C GLY A 93 15.14 9.26 5.33
N PHE A 94 14.64 8.19 5.98
CA PHE A 94 13.20 7.88 5.98
C PHE A 94 12.37 9.01 6.57
N ARG A 95 12.72 9.52 7.77
CA ARG A 95 12.02 10.64 8.39
C ARG A 95 12.05 11.90 7.53
N LYS A 96 13.19 12.19 6.88
CA LYS A 96 13.33 13.31 5.95
C LYS A 96 12.41 13.16 4.74
N GLN A 97 12.36 11.99 4.11
CA GLN A 97 11.47 11.74 2.97
C GLN A 97 9.99 11.83 3.39
N VAL A 98 9.62 11.26 4.53
CA VAL A 98 8.27 11.37 5.11
C VAL A 98 7.88 12.83 5.34
N ALA A 99 8.74 13.62 5.98
CA ALA A 99 8.49 15.04 6.22
C ALA A 99 8.36 15.83 4.90
N ALA A 100 9.18 15.51 3.90
CA ALA A 100 9.16 16.16 2.58
C ALA A 100 7.85 15.94 1.81
N THR A 101 7.07 14.90 2.13
CA THR A 101 5.73 14.71 1.53
C THR A 101 4.75 15.83 1.91
N GLY A 102 4.96 16.47 3.07
CA GLY A 102 4.00 17.44 3.64
C GLY A 102 2.66 16.83 4.05
N ARG A 103 2.56 15.49 4.14
CA ARG A 103 1.30 14.79 4.45
C ARG A 103 1.25 14.32 5.90
N LYS A 104 0.03 14.21 6.44
CA LYS A 104 -0.23 13.68 7.78
C LYS A 104 -0.88 12.31 7.77
N LYS A 105 -1.65 11.96 6.73
CA LYS A 105 -2.17 10.61 6.53
C LYS A 105 -1.15 9.78 5.75
N PHE A 106 -0.79 8.62 6.29
CA PHE A 106 0.15 7.70 5.67
C PHE A 106 -0.46 6.33 5.49
N ILE A 107 -0.37 5.82 4.27
CA ILE A 107 -0.62 4.43 3.95
C ILE A 107 0.70 3.71 4.12
N ILE A 108 0.82 2.84 5.13
CA ILE A 108 2.04 2.07 5.38
C ILE A 108 1.77 0.61 5.01
N ALA A 109 2.47 0.12 4.00
CA ALA A 109 2.43 -1.27 3.57
C ALA A 109 3.84 -1.84 3.57
N GLY A 110 4.03 -3.08 4.04
CA GLY A 110 5.37 -3.64 4.08
C GLY A 110 5.45 -5.07 4.60
N LEU A 111 6.68 -5.56 4.64
CA LEU A 111 7.04 -6.88 5.13
C LEU A 111 8.17 -6.75 6.18
N TRP A 112 8.07 -7.29 7.40
CA TRP A 112 6.92 -8.00 7.98
C TRP A 112 6.04 -7.11 8.85
N THR A 113 4.81 -7.57 9.04
CA THR A 113 3.75 -6.80 9.70
C THR A 113 4.11 -6.47 11.14
N GLU A 114 4.61 -7.45 11.91
CA GLU A 114 4.96 -7.29 13.34
C GLU A 114 6.17 -6.40 13.61
N ALA A 115 6.96 -6.10 12.58
CA ALA A 115 8.20 -5.35 12.69
C ALA A 115 8.23 -4.12 11.77
N CYS A 116 8.56 -4.31 10.50
CA CYS A 116 8.80 -3.22 9.56
C CYS A 116 7.56 -2.36 9.28
N VAL A 117 6.35 -2.89 9.52
CA VAL A 117 5.11 -2.10 9.45
C VAL A 117 4.76 -1.52 10.82
N LEU A 118 4.69 -2.38 11.85
CA LEU A 118 4.23 -1.98 13.18
C LEU A 118 5.16 -0.96 13.85
N PHE A 119 6.47 -1.12 13.78
CA PHE A 119 7.41 -0.23 14.49
C PHE A 119 7.33 1.22 14.02
N PRO A 120 7.48 1.53 12.71
CA PRO A 120 7.31 2.91 12.25
C PRO A 120 5.87 3.40 12.43
N THR A 121 4.86 2.52 12.35
CA THR A 121 3.47 2.90 12.67
C THR A 121 3.36 3.50 14.07
N LEU A 122 3.90 2.83 15.09
CA LEU A 122 3.82 3.29 16.48
C LEU A 122 4.55 4.62 16.70
N ASP A 123 5.70 4.81 16.06
CA ASP A 123 6.47 6.04 16.18
C ASP A 123 5.80 7.20 15.42
N MET A 124 5.29 6.95 14.22
CA MET A 124 4.55 7.95 13.44
C MET A 124 3.25 8.37 14.13
N LEU A 125 2.51 7.44 14.73
CA LEU A 125 1.34 7.76 15.56
C LEU A 125 1.73 8.67 16.74
N ARG A 126 2.88 8.40 17.39
CA ARG A 126 3.40 9.24 18.48
C ARG A 126 3.74 10.65 18.01
N GLU A 127 4.18 10.81 16.76
CA GLU A 127 4.45 12.12 16.13
C GLU A 127 3.22 12.77 15.49
N GLY A 128 2.02 12.19 15.71
CA GLY A 128 0.75 12.77 15.29
C GLY A 128 0.43 12.56 13.81
N TYR A 129 1.04 11.59 13.15
CA TYR A 129 0.57 11.10 11.85
C TYR A 129 -0.67 10.21 12.03
N GLU A 130 -1.48 10.10 10.99
CA GLU A 130 -2.61 9.18 10.91
C GLU A 130 -2.22 8.01 10.01
N ILE A 131 -2.26 6.78 10.55
CA ILE A 131 -1.76 5.61 9.83
C ILE A 131 -2.90 4.73 9.36
N TYR A 132 -2.86 4.39 8.07
CA TYR A 132 -3.73 3.45 7.40
C TYR A 132 -2.88 2.29 6.89
N ILE A 133 -3.31 1.05 7.12
CA ILE A 133 -2.50 -0.15 6.80
C ILE A 133 -3.32 -1.05 5.87
N PRO A 134 -2.98 -1.19 4.57
CA PRO A 134 -3.60 -2.17 3.70
C PRO A 134 -3.12 -3.56 4.13
N ALA A 135 -3.88 -4.19 5.02
CA ALA A 135 -3.46 -5.41 5.73
C ALA A 135 -3.26 -6.59 4.77
N ASP A 136 -4.03 -6.62 3.69
CA ASP A 136 -3.96 -7.60 2.61
C ASP A 136 -2.75 -7.39 1.67
N ALA A 137 -2.10 -6.22 1.69
CA ALA A 137 -0.79 -6.00 1.07
C ALA A 137 0.37 -6.26 2.04
N CYS A 138 0.09 -6.51 3.32
CA CYS A 138 1.10 -6.84 4.32
C CYS A 138 1.19 -8.36 4.54
N GLY A 139 2.30 -8.80 5.11
CA GLY A 139 2.53 -10.22 5.36
C GLY A 139 3.48 -10.44 6.52
N ASP A 140 3.47 -11.67 7.05
CA ASP A 140 4.29 -12.05 8.19
C ASP A 140 4.69 -13.53 8.16
N LEU A 141 5.63 -13.90 9.02
CA LEU A 141 6.17 -15.25 9.18
C LEU A 141 5.12 -16.27 9.66
N SER A 142 4.02 -15.79 10.23
CA SER A 142 2.86 -16.61 10.59
C SER A 142 1.58 -15.76 10.60
N LEU A 143 0.43 -16.42 10.45
CA LEU A 143 -0.86 -15.75 10.61
C LEU A 143 -1.03 -15.13 12.01
N GLU A 144 -0.53 -15.80 13.04
CA GLU A 144 -0.60 -15.30 14.41
C GLU A 144 0.19 -13.98 14.57
N ALA A 145 1.43 -13.94 14.08
CA ALA A 145 2.27 -12.73 14.11
C ALA A 145 1.57 -11.54 13.44
N HIS A 146 1.04 -11.76 12.23
CA HIS A 146 0.29 -10.75 11.50
C HIS A 146 -0.92 -10.23 12.30
N ASN A 147 -1.73 -11.13 12.85
CA ASN A 147 -2.94 -10.79 13.59
C ASN A 147 -2.62 -10.02 14.89
N ARG A 148 -1.64 -10.47 15.67
CA ARG A 148 -1.23 -9.78 16.91
C ARG A 148 -0.66 -8.40 16.61
N ALA A 149 0.08 -8.25 15.51
CA ALA A 149 0.60 -6.96 15.05
C ALA A 149 -0.52 -5.99 14.66
N MET A 150 -1.51 -6.47 13.90
CA MET A 150 -2.68 -5.67 13.52
C MET A 150 -3.52 -5.27 14.73
N ASP A 151 -3.78 -6.19 15.67
CA ASP A 151 -4.48 -5.87 16.91
C ASP A 151 -3.76 -4.76 17.69
N ARG A 152 -2.42 -4.84 17.79
CA ARG A 152 -1.62 -3.81 18.45
C ARG A 152 -1.65 -2.47 17.69
N ALA A 153 -1.63 -2.49 16.35
CA ALA A 153 -1.76 -1.30 15.53
C ALA A 153 -3.11 -0.61 15.75
N VAL A 154 -4.20 -1.38 15.80
CA VAL A 154 -5.56 -0.87 16.12
C VAL A 154 -5.61 -0.27 17.50
N GLN A 155 -5.09 -0.96 18.52
CA GLN A 155 -5.03 -0.46 19.90
C GLN A 155 -4.24 0.85 20.01
N ALA A 156 -3.18 1.01 19.22
CA ALA A 156 -2.38 2.23 19.17
C ALA A 156 -3.06 3.36 18.38
N GLY A 157 -4.09 3.06 17.58
CA GLY A 157 -4.92 4.03 16.88
C GLY A 157 -4.77 4.05 15.36
N ALA A 158 -3.98 3.14 14.76
CA ALA A 158 -3.94 2.94 13.30
C ALA A 158 -5.27 2.36 12.79
N VAL A 159 -5.47 2.45 11.47
CA VAL A 159 -6.68 1.98 10.79
C VAL A 159 -6.31 0.94 9.73
N PRO A 160 -6.50 -0.35 10.00
CA PRO A 160 -6.39 -1.37 8.96
C PRO A 160 -7.45 -1.16 7.88
N ILE A 161 -7.03 -1.26 6.62
CA ILE A 161 -7.85 -1.18 5.41
C ILE A 161 -7.43 -2.31 4.45
N THR A 162 -7.98 -2.34 3.24
CA THR A 162 -7.50 -3.20 2.15
C THR A 162 -6.90 -2.36 1.02
N SER A 163 -6.08 -2.99 0.17
CA SER A 163 -5.55 -2.36 -1.05
C SER A 163 -6.65 -1.83 -1.96
N CYS A 164 -7.73 -2.61 -2.15
CA CYS A 164 -8.87 -2.17 -2.94
C CYS A 164 -9.63 -1.03 -2.27
N GLN A 165 -9.83 -1.06 -0.94
CA GLN A 165 -10.43 0.06 -0.22
C GLN A 165 -9.64 1.36 -0.43
N PHE A 166 -8.30 1.31 -0.32
CA PHE A 166 -7.46 2.46 -0.61
C PHE A 166 -7.70 3.00 -2.03
N ALA A 167 -7.67 2.12 -3.04
CA ALA A 167 -7.91 2.50 -4.43
C ALA A 167 -9.32 3.10 -4.64
N PHE A 168 -10.34 2.54 -3.98
CA PHE A 168 -11.71 3.03 -4.05
C PHE A 168 -11.92 4.36 -3.34
N GLU A 169 -11.26 4.60 -2.20
CA GLU A 169 -11.31 5.91 -1.53
C GLU A 169 -10.67 7.03 -2.37
N LEU A 170 -9.66 6.71 -3.20
CA LEU A 170 -9.08 7.67 -4.14
C LEU A 170 -10.01 7.93 -5.33
N GLN A 171 -10.58 6.86 -5.90
CA GLN A 171 -11.48 6.98 -7.06
C GLN A 171 -12.81 7.63 -6.68
N GLN A 172 -13.48 7.12 -5.65
CA GLN A 172 -14.82 7.45 -5.11
C GLN A 172 -15.98 7.35 -6.11
N ASP A 173 -15.83 7.94 -7.28
CA ASP A 173 -16.84 8.08 -8.30
C ASP A 173 -16.29 7.62 -9.66
N TRP A 174 -16.93 6.62 -10.26
CA TRP A 174 -16.56 6.08 -11.56
C TRP A 174 -16.85 7.05 -12.71
N ALA A 175 -17.65 8.10 -12.49
CA ALA A 175 -17.81 9.19 -13.45
C ALA A 175 -16.55 10.08 -13.57
N ARG A 176 -15.57 9.96 -12.65
CA ARG A 176 -14.26 10.65 -12.76
C ARG A 176 -13.41 10.00 -13.86
N ALA A 177 -13.68 10.42 -15.08
CA ALA A 177 -13.11 9.84 -16.30
C ALA A 177 -11.57 9.93 -16.37
N GLU A 178 -10.96 10.95 -15.75
CA GLU A 178 -9.50 11.16 -15.78
C GLU A 178 -8.70 9.99 -15.18
N THR A 179 -9.27 9.28 -14.20
CA THR A 179 -8.62 8.16 -13.52
C THR A 179 -9.32 6.82 -13.76
N TYR A 180 -10.48 6.83 -14.41
CA TYR A 180 -11.31 5.64 -14.64
C TYR A 180 -10.55 4.53 -15.37
N ASP A 181 -9.98 4.81 -16.54
CA ASP A 181 -9.32 3.78 -17.35
C ASP A 181 -8.10 3.20 -16.64
N GLY A 182 -7.27 4.05 -16.03
CA GLY A 182 -6.12 3.61 -15.25
C GLY A 182 -6.51 2.78 -14.03
N MET A 183 -7.59 3.14 -13.34
CA MET A 183 -8.11 2.34 -12.22
C MET A 183 -8.62 0.98 -12.70
N MET A 184 -9.33 0.94 -13.83
CA MET A 184 -9.80 -0.30 -14.43
C MET A 184 -8.65 -1.22 -14.85
N GLU A 185 -7.58 -0.68 -15.42
CA GLU A 185 -6.37 -1.45 -15.74
C GLU A 185 -5.75 -2.09 -14.49
N ILE A 186 -5.63 -1.33 -13.40
CA ILE A 186 -5.09 -1.83 -12.13
C ILE A 186 -5.96 -2.97 -11.58
N LEU A 187 -7.27 -2.75 -11.46
CA LEU A 187 -8.18 -3.71 -10.84
C LEU A 187 -8.33 -4.99 -11.68
N LYS A 188 -8.33 -4.89 -13.01
CA LYS A 188 -8.37 -6.05 -13.91
C LYS A 188 -7.11 -6.91 -13.79
N ALA A 189 -5.95 -6.28 -13.65
CA ALA A 189 -4.68 -6.99 -13.60
C ALA A 189 -4.46 -7.70 -12.26
N HIS A 190 -4.91 -7.08 -11.16
CA HIS A 190 -4.44 -7.45 -9.82
C HIS A 190 -5.53 -7.92 -8.87
N SER A 191 -6.78 -8.02 -9.34
CA SER A 191 -7.87 -8.48 -8.49
C SER A 191 -8.94 -9.24 -9.29
N PRO A 192 -9.86 -9.93 -8.62
CA PRO A 192 -11.01 -10.57 -9.28
C PRO A 192 -11.94 -9.60 -10.03
N TYR A 193 -11.73 -8.28 -9.94
CA TYR A 193 -12.57 -7.28 -10.62
C TYR A 193 -12.61 -7.48 -12.14
N GLY A 194 -11.53 -7.98 -12.76
CA GLY A 194 -11.54 -8.31 -14.18
C GLY A 194 -12.57 -9.38 -14.55
N ILE A 195 -12.77 -10.36 -13.66
CA ILE A 195 -13.83 -11.38 -13.81
C ILE A 195 -15.21 -10.71 -13.69
N GLN A 196 -15.39 -9.81 -12.73
CA GLN A 196 -16.65 -9.07 -12.54
C GLN A 196 -17.03 -8.24 -13.77
N ILE A 197 -16.06 -7.52 -14.36
CA ILE A 197 -16.26 -6.75 -15.59
C ILE A 197 -16.67 -7.66 -16.73
N ARG A 198 -15.97 -8.78 -16.90
CA ARG A 198 -16.30 -9.77 -17.93
C ARG A 198 -17.72 -10.31 -17.77
N PHE A 199 -18.16 -10.61 -16.54
CA PHE A 199 -19.52 -11.05 -16.29
C PHE A 199 -20.55 -9.94 -16.52
N SER A 200 -20.24 -8.70 -16.14
CA SER A 200 -21.13 -7.54 -16.34
C SER A 200 -21.36 -7.29 -17.83
N LYS A 201 -20.30 -7.33 -18.64
CA LYS A 201 -20.39 -7.20 -20.10
C LYS A 201 -21.16 -8.34 -20.76
N TRP A 202 -21.00 -9.57 -20.27
CA TRP A 202 -21.80 -10.70 -20.73
C TRP A 202 -23.29 -10.52 -20.42
N ALA A 203 -23.63 -10.04 -19.21
CA ALA A 203 -25.01 -9.93 -18.74
C ALA A 203 -25.75 -8.70 -19.30
N LEU A 204 -25.07 -7.55 -19.41
CA LEU A 204 -25.66 -6.25 -19.74
C LEU A 204 -25.24 -5.73 -21.12
N GLY A 205 -24.28 -6.36 -21.78
CA GLY A 205 -23.72 -5.96 -23.07
C GLY A 205 -22.40 -5.18 -22.95
N GLU A 206 -21.69 -5.01 -24.09
CA GLU A 206 -20.35 -4.41 -24.11
C GLU A 206 -20.27 -2.95 -23.63
N HIS A 207 -21.42 -2.25 -23.59
CA HIS A 207 -21.53 -0.88 -23.10
C HIS A 207 -21.56 -0.79 -21.56
N ALA A 208 -21.64 -1.92 -20.85
CA ALA A 208 -21.67 -1.94 -19.40
C ALA A 208 -20.38 -1.34 -18.82
N SER A 209 -20.56 -0.37 -17.91
CA SER A 209 -19.46 0.32 -17.23
C SER A 209 -19.86 0.72 -15.82
N GLU A 210 -18.88 0.81 -14.91
CA GLU A 210 -19.08 1.19 -13.52
C GLU A 210 -19.54 2.65 -13.36
N GLY A 211 -19.27 3.50 -14.37
CA GLY A 211 -19.75 4.88 -14.44
C GLY A 211 -21.21 5.02 -14.90
N GLY A 212 -21.90 3.90 -15.18
CA GLY A 212 -23.24 3.90 -15.76
C GLY A 212 -23.24 4.15 -17.28
N THR A 213 -24.44 4.29 -17.85
CA THR A 213 -24.61 4.68 -19.26
C THR A 213 -24.31 6.18 -19.40
N LYS A 214 -23.27 6.50 -20.17
CA LYS A 214 -23.06 7.86 -20.69
C LYS A 214 -24.10 8.20 -21.76
#